data_AF-A0A355U728-F1
#
_entry.id   AF-A0A355U728-F1
#
_cell.length_a   1.000
_cell.length_b   1.000
_cell.length_c   1.000
_cell.angle_alpha   90.00
_cell.angle_beta   90.00
_cell.angle_gamma   90.00
#
_symmetry.space_group_name_H-M   'P 1'
#
loop_
_entity.id
_entity.type
_entity.pdbx_description
1 polymer ?
#
loop_
_entity_poly.entity_id
_entity_poly.type
_entity_poly.pdbx_seq_one_letter_code
_entity_poly.pdbx_strand_id
1 'polypeptide(L)'
;MNRLNICPSTLEEGYATYSPSAIRSLFDGRKISHIFAGASPEDESGEGDIAIKNAGRISLSGVQSKFSVVEGDDGRLRYSNENEQGTFILKPRPTGYHIINKDYCNANEHVTMQIASQAYGIETAANGLCFFDDGTPAYLTKRFDVHSHGKYKQEDFAALLGYSKDNGGINYKYAKASYEECAGVIRQYVKASLVDIRRFYRLILFNF
;
A
#
# COMPACT_ATOMS: atom_id res chain seq x y z
N MET A 1 23.07 7.24 5.20
CA MET A 1 22.25 6.43 4.27
C MET A 1 23.15 5.83 3.19
N ASN A 2 23.06 4.51 2.93
CA ASN A 2 23.80 3.89 1.83
C ASN A 2 23.22 4.37 0.50
N ARG A 3 24.08 4.66 -0.48
CA ARG A 3 23.66 5.07 -1.83
C ARG A 3 22.88 3.91 -2.48
N LEU A 4 21.67 4.19 -2.96
CA LEU A 4 20.90 3.21 -3.73
C LEU A 4 21.62 2.91 -5.06
N ASN A 5 21.55 1.65 -5.49
CA ASN A 5 21.96 1.21 -6.83
C ASN A 5 20.84 0.51 -7.59
N ILE A 6 19.63 0.50 -7.02
CA ILE A 6 18.45 -0.16 -7.53
C ILE A 6 17.28 0.81 -7.34
N CYS A 7 16.43 0.91 -8.36
CA CYS A 7 15.22 1.72 -8.28
C CYS A 7 14.32 1.20 -7.16
N PRO A 8 13.95 2.04 -6.17
CA PRO A 8 13.14 1.59 -5.04
C PRO A 8 11.67 1.33 -5.40
N SER A 9 11.26 1.50 -6.66
CA SER A 9 9.92 1.13 -7.14
C SER A 9 9.99 -0.07 -8.10
N THR A 10 10.78 0.01 -9.17
CA THR A 10 10.81 -1.03 -10.22
C THR A 10 11.86 -2.12 -10.02
N LEU A 11 12.72 -2.02 -8.99
CA LEU A 11 13.87 -2.93 -8.80
C LEU A 11 14.88 -2.94 -9.98
N GLU A 12 14.80 -1.95 -10.86
CA GLU A 12 15.74 -1.78 -11.99
C GLU A 12 17.13 -1.33 -11.47
N GLU A 13 18.19 -2.01 -11.90
CA GLU A 13 19.56 -1.68 -11.51
C GLU A 13 20.04 -0.34 -12.09
N GLY A 14 21.06 0.26 -11.47
CA GLY A 14 21.72 1.47 -11.96
C GLY A 14 21.06 2.79 -11.56
N TYR A 15 20.05 2.74 -10.68
CA TYR A 15 19.35 3.94 -10.21
C TYR A 15 19.65 4.24 -8.74
N ALA A 16 20.04 5.48 -8.46
CA ALA A 16 20.19 6.01 -7.11
C ALA A 16 18.88 6.61 -6.53
N THR A 17 17.78 6.54 -7.29
CA THR A 17 16.44 7.00 -6.90
C THR A 17 15.38 6.33 -7.79
N TYR A 18 14.16 6.84 -7.84
CA TYR A 18 13.12 6.35 -8.76
C TYR A 18 13.58 6.47 -10.23
N SER A 19 13.39 5.41 -11.01
CA SER A 19 13.68 5.41 -12.44
C SER A 19 12.62 6.23 -13.20
N PRO A 20 12.87 6.65 -14.45
CA PRO A 20 11.87 7.35 -15.25
C PRO A 20 10.54 6.58 -15.40
N SER A 21 10.60 5.25 -15.42
CA SER A 21 9.41 4.41 -15.44
C SER A 21 8.62 4.51 -14.14
N ALA A 22 9.31 4.41 -12.99
CA ALA A 22 8.71 4.60 -11.68
C ALA A 22 8.10 6.00 -11.51
N ILE A 23 8.79 7.05 -11.96
CA ILE A 23 8.28 8.43 -11.91
C ILE A 23 6.96 8.56 -12.68
N ARG A 24 6.85 7.95 -13.86
CA ARG A 24 5.61 7.97 -14.63
C ARG A 24 4.49 7.17 -13.97
N SER A 25 4.76 5.96 -13.49
CA SER A 25 3.72 5.07 -12.98
C SER A 25 3.27 5.44 -11.55
N LEU A 26 4.21 5.79 -10.68
CA LEU A 26 3.96 6.06 -9.27
C LEU A 26 3.57 7.52 -9.01
N PHE A 27 4.15 8.48 -9.74
CA PHE A 27 4.02 9.92 -9.47
C PHE A 27 3.47 10.74 -10.65
N ASP A 28 2.86 10.09 -11.65
CA ASP A 28 2.28 10.75 -12.83
C ASP A 28 3.26 11.67 -13.57
N GLY A 29 4.56 11.36 -13.53
CA GLY A 29 5.61 12.14 -14.17
C GLY A 29 6.22 13.23 -13.30
N ARG A 30 5.70 13.48 -12.09
CA ARG A 30 6.29 14.45 -11.15
C ARG A 30 7.58 13.91 -10.57
N LYS A 31 8.63 14.73 -10.56
CA LYS A 31 9.93 14.35 -10.03
C LYS A 31 9.90 14.37 -8.50
N ILE A 32 9.69 13.20 -7.92
CA ILE A 32 9.61 13.02 -6.46
C ILE A 32 10.88 12.34 -5.93
N SER A 33 11.35 12.82 -4.78
CA SER A 33 12.45 12.21 -4.02
C SER A 33 12.01 10.90 -3.38
N HIS A 34 12.93 9.94 -3.34
CA HIS A 34 12.76 8.72 -2.54
C HIS A 34 12.90 8.97 -1.02
N ILE A 35 13.32 10.18 -0.63
CA ILE A 35 13.41 10.61 0.76
C ILE A 35 12.11 11.30 1.18
N PHE A 36 11.46 10.74 2.19
CA PHE A 36 10.23 11.24 2.79
C PHE A 36 10.50 12.49 3.64
N ALA A 37 9.65 13.50 3.55
CA ALA A 37 9.68 14.71 4.39
C ALA A 37 8.81 14.49 5.63
N GLY A 38 9.46 14.04 6.71
CA GLY A 38 8.82 13.82 8.01
C GLY A 38 9.54 12.73 8.80
N ALA A 39 9.25 12.65 10.10
CA ALA A 39 9.79 11.61 10.97
C ALA A 39 9.13 10.25 10.70
N SER A 40 9.83 9.18 11.07
CA SER A 40 9.24 7.86 11.10
C SER A 40 8.18 7.81 12.22
N PRO A 41 6.97 7.30 11.98
CA PRO A 41 5.94 7.21 13.03
C PRO A 41 6.33 6.29 14.20
N GLU A 42 7.42 5.54 14.02
CA GLU A 42 7.90 4.49 14.90
C GLU A 42 9.22 4.86 15.58
N ASP A 43 9.72 6.08 15.38
CA ASP A 43 10.89 6.57 16.10
C ASP A 43 10.65 6.54 17.62
N GLU A 44 11.40 5.67 18.31
CA GLU A 44 11.36 5.46 19.75
C GLU A 44 12.04 6.61 20.53
N SER A 45 12.73 7.53 19.84
CA SER A 45 13.41 8.70 20.42
C SER A 45 12.44 9.73 21.04
N GLY A 46 11.13 9.56 20.86
CA GLY A 46 10.10 10.46 21.38
C GLY A 46 9.81 11.67 20.48
N GLU A 47 10.58 11.86 19.41
CA GLU A 47 10.37 12.91 18.39
C GLU A 47 9.36 12.51 17.30
N GLY A 48 8.91 11.25 17.29
CA GLY A 48 7.76 10.80 16.50
C GLY A 48 6.49 11.48 17.02
N ASP A 49 6.30 12.72 16.57
CA ASP A 49 5.32 13.67 17.07
C ASP A 49 3.94 13.00 17.26
N ILE A 50 3.30 13.25 18.40
CA ILE A 50 1.89 12.86 18.61
C ILE A 50 1.02 13.44 17.47
N ALA A 51 1.42 14.61 16.96
CA ALA A 51 0.86 15.22 15.77
C ALA A 51 1.01 14.33 14.53
N ILE A 52 2.14 13.65 14.28
CA ILE A 52 2.33 12.71 13.16
C ILE A 52 1.56 11.40 13.38
N LYS A 53 1.47 10.91 14.63
CA LYS A 53 0.69 9.70 14.95
C LYS A 53 -0.83 9.90 14.73
N ASN A 54 -1.30 11.15 14.79
CA ASN A 54 -2.67 11.54 14.51
C ASN A 54 -2.86 12.06 13.07
N ALA A 55 -1.90 12.83 12.55
CA ALA A 55 -1.92 13.42 11.22
C ALA A 55 -1.66 12.36 10.16
N GLY A 56 -2.60 12.24 9.23
CA GLY A 56 -2.52 11.27 8.15
C GLY A 56 -2.85 9.83 8.57
N ARG A 57 -3.00 9.47 9.85
CA ARG A 57 -3.45 8.11 10.19
C ARG A 57 -4.84 7.88 9.62
N ILE A 58 -4.98 6.86 8.78
CA ILE A 58 -6.25 6.56 8.11
C ILE A 58 -6.88 5.28 8.65
N SER A 59 -8.20 5.35 8.83
CA SER A 59 -9.02 4.19 9.19
C SER A 59 -9.26 3.32 7.94
N LEU A 60 -8.22 2.61 7.52
CA LEU A 60 -8.28 1.56 6.50
C LEU A 60 -8.14 0.20 7.16
N SER A 61 -8.97 -0.75 6.75
CA SER A 61 -9.00 -2.09 7.35
C SER A 61 -7.62 -2.78 7.34
N GLY A 62 -7.37 -3.64 8.31
CA GLY A 62 -6.10 -4.37 8.49
C GLY A 62 -5.35 -3.98 9.77
N VAL A 63 -4.43 -4.85 10.19
CA VAL A 63 -3.75 -4.77 11.51
C VAL A 63 -2.59 -3.77 11.51
N GLN A 64 -1.90 -3.59 10.39
CA GLN A 64 -0.78 -2.66 10.26
C GLN A 64 -1.25 -1.21 10.16
N SER A 65 -0.51 -0.32 10.82
CA SER A 65 -0.66 1.13 10.74
C SER A 65 -0.51 1.63 9.30
N LYS A 66 -1.35 2.57 8.91
CA LYS A 66 -1.38 3.17 7.56
C LYS A 66 -1.52 4.67 7.68
N PHE A 67 -0.73 5.37 6.87
CA PHE A 67 -0.70 6.82 6.82
C PHE A 67 -1.05 7.31 5.42
N SER A 68 -1.82 8.38 5.35
CA SER A 68 -2.21 9.11 4.16
C SER A 68 -1.11 10.10 3.80
N VAL A 69 -0.68 10.03 2.55
CA VAL A 69 0.50 10.75 2.04
C VAL A 69 0.14 11.50 0.76
N VAL A 70 0.80 12.64 0.57
CA VAL A 70 0.71 13.49 -0.63
C VAL A 70 2.11 13.86 -1.11
N GLU A 71 2.20 14.30 -2.36
CA GLU A 71 3.37 14.96 -2.92
C GLU A 71 3.42 16.41 -2.42
N GLY A 72 4.56 16.81 -1.83
CA GLY A 72 4.84 18.18 -1.42
C GLY A 72 5.40 19.03 -2.56
N ASP A 73 5.32 20.35 -2.39
CA ASP A 73 5.80 21.32 -3.39
C ASP A 73 7.33 21.33 -3.53
N ASP A 74 8.04 20.81 -2.54
CA ASP A 74 9.50 20.63 -2.53
C ASP A 74 9.97 19.37 -3.29
N GLY A 75 9.03 18.62 -3.87
CA GLY A 75 9.32 17.36 -4.56
C GLY A 75 9.60 16.19 -3.61
N ARG A 76 9.22 16.28 -2.32
CA ARG A 76 9.25 15.15 -1.38
C ARG A 76 7.84 14.69 -1.04
N LEU A 77 7.70 13.46 -0.57
CA LEU A 77 6.44 12.99 0.00
C LEU A 77 6.30 13.47 1.43
N ARG A 78 5.07 13.79 1.86
CA ARG A 78 4.78 14.15 3.26
C ARG A 78 3.44 13.58 3.70
N TYR A 79 3.22 13.53 5.02
CA TYR A 79 1.90 13.20 5.55
C TYR A 79 0.86 14.24 5.08
N SER A 80 -0.36 13.78 4.81
CA SER A 80 -1.48 14.66 4.49
C SER A 80 -1.95 15.41 5.73
N ASN A 81 -2.24 16.69 5.58
CA ASN A 81 -2.86 17.51 6.62
C ASN A 81 -4.33 17.10 6.87
N GLU A 82 -4.93 17.62 7.93
CA GLU A 82 -6.37 17.45 8.15
C GLU A 82 -7.17 17.97 6.95
N ASN A 83 -8.18 17.21 6.52
CA ASN A 83 -9.02 17.48 5.35
C ASN A 83 -8.28 17.49 3.99
N GLU A 84 -6.99 17.17 3.96
CA GLU A 84 -6.25 16.98 2.71
C GLU A 84 -6.43 15.56 2.19
N GLN A 85 -6.79 15.45 0.91
CA GLN A 85 -7.01 14.14 0.27
C GLN A 85 -5.67 13.49 -0.10
N GLY A 86 -5.21 12.54 0.71
CA GLY A 86 -4.03 11.73 0.38
C GLY A 86 -4.18 10.92 -0.89
N THR A 87 -3.15 10.90 -1.71
CA THR A 87 -3.05 10.16 -2.97
C THR A 87 -2.22 8.89 -2.84
N PHE A 88 -1.53 8.72 -1.70
CA PHE A 88 -0.72 7.56 -1.38
C PHE A 88 -1.06 7.00 0.00
N ILE A 89 -0.72 5.73 0.20
CA ILE A 89 -0.72 5.06 1.50
C ILE A 89 0.73 4.71 1.83
N LEU A 90 1.19 5.14 3.00
CA LEU A 90 2.47 4.75 3.58
C LEU A 90 2.25 3.74 4.69
N LYS A 91 3.02 2.66 4.64
CA LYS A 91 3.09 1.60 5.64
C LYS A 91 4.50 1.59 6.24
N PRO A 92 4.64 2.00 7.52
CA PRO A 92 5.92 1.96 8.20
C PRO A 92 6.20 0.54 8.75
N ARG A 93 7.36 0.39 9.38
CA ARG A 93 7.91 -0.88 9.88
C ARG A 93 7.10 -1.41 11.07
N PRO A 94 6.25 -2.43 10.88
CA PRO A 94 5.20 -2.76 11.84
C PRO A 94 5.71 -3.00 13.28
N THR A 95 4.99 -2.47 14.27
CA THR A 95 5.40 -2.51 15.69
C THR A 95 4.87 -3.72 16.47
N GLY A 96 3.93 -4.50 15.91
CA GLY A 96 3.29 -5.63 16.60
C GLY A 96 4.27 -6.70 17.08
N TYR A 97 4.27 -7.01 18.39
CA TYR A 97 5.23 -7.93 19.01
C TYR A 97 5.24 -9.35 18.42
N HIS A 98 4.16 -9.78 17.79
CA HIS A 98 4.02 -11.09 17.14
C HIS A 98 4.74 -11.21 15.78
N ILE A 99 5.30 -10.11 15.27
CA ILE A 99 6.00 -10.06 13.98
C ILE A 99 7.49 -10.31 14.24
N ILE A 100 7.98 -11.46 13.78
CA ILE A 100 9.34 -11.96 14.07
C ILE A 100 10.42 -11.24 13.25
N ASN A 101 10.07 -10.66 12.08
CA ASN A 101 11.02 -10.05 11.12
C ASN A 101 10.56 -8.67 10.61
N LYS A 102 10.32 -7.73 11.54
CA LYS A 102 9.73 -6.41 11.24
C LYS A 102 10.54 -5.58 10.25
N ASP A 103 11.87 -5.67 10.32
CA ASP A 103 12.81 -4.98 9.41
C ASP A 103 12.57 -5.31 7.94
N TYR A 104 12.12 -6.54 7.64
CA TYR A 104 11.96 -7.02 6.28
C TYR A 104 10.54 -6.87 5.75
N CYS A 105 9.56 -6.44 6.57
CA CYS A 105 8.17 -6.37 6.14
C CYS A 105 7.94 -5.45 4.94
N ASN A 106 8.59 -4.27 4.93
CA ASN A 106 8.43 -3.32 3.82
C ASN A 106 9.07 -3.85 2.53
N ALA A 107 10.25 -4.46 2.63
CA ALA A 107 10.91 -5.11 1.50
C ALA A 107 10.12 -6.34 1.00
N ASN A 108 9.53 -7.12 1.92
CA ASN A 108 8.70 -8.28 1.59
C ASN A 108 7.43 -7.87 0.83
N GLU A 109 6.73 -6.83 1.31
CA GLU A 109 5.56 -6.32 0.60
C GLU A 109 5.96 -5.78 -0.78
N HIS A 110 7.03 -4.98 -0.85
CA HIS A 110 7.54 -4.44 -2.11
C HIS A 110 7.90 -5.54 -3.12
N VAL A 111 8.77 -6.48 -2.76
CA VAL A 111 9.22 -7.54 -3.68
C VAL A 111 8.07 -8.42 -4.13
N THR A 112 7.11 -8.74 -3.25
CA THR A 112 5.93 -9.53 -3.61
C THR A 112 5.10 -8.83 -4.68
N MET A 113 4.90 -7.52 -4.53
CA MET A 113 4.15 -6.71 -5.50
C MET A 113 4.90 -6.55 -6.83
N GLN A 114 6.23 -6.45 -6.79
CA GLN A 114 7.06 -6.42 -8.00
C GLN A 114 7.08 -7.76 -8.74
N ILE A 115 7.14 -8.90 -8.03
CA ILE A 115 7.00 -10.22 -8.64
C ILE A 115 5.62 -10.35 -9.29
N ALA A 116 4.55 -10.01 -8.57
CA ALA A 116 3.20 -10.07 -9.08
C ALA A 116 3.05 -9.28 -10.40
N SER A 117 3.50 -8.03 -10.41
CA SER A 117 3.36 -7.14 -11.56
C SER A 117 4.31 -7.45 -12.71
N GLN A 118 5.61 -7.63 -12.44
CA GLN A 118 6.61 -7.75 -13.50
C GLN A 118 6.74 -9.16 -14.04
N ALA A 119 6.75 -10.18 -13.18
CA ALA A 119 6.95 -11.56 -13.61
C ALA A 119 5.64 -12.22 -14.08
N TYR A 120 4.51 -11.90 -13.42
CA TYR A 120 3.22 -12.52 -13.71
C TYR A 120 2.22 -11.59 -14.40
N GLY A 121 2.52 -10.29 -14.54
CA GLY A 121 1.62 -9.32 -15.17
C GLY A 121 0.34 -9.06 -14.37
N ILE A 122 0.35 -9.32 -13.05
CA ILE A 122 -0.81 -9.12 -12.15
C ILE A 122 -1.03 -7.64 -11.99
N GLU A 123 -2.28 -7.21 -12.16
CA GLU A 123 -2.65 -5.83 -11.93
C GLU A 123 -2.50 -5.52 -10.44
N THR A 124 -1.58 -4.62 -10.14
CA THR A 124 -1.26 -4.17 -8.79
C THR A 124 -1.29 -2.65 -8.73
N ALA A 125 -1.56 -2.11 -7.54
CA ALA A 125 -1.31 -0.69 -7.29
C ALA A 125 0.18 -0.35 -7.56
N ALA A 126 0.43 0.79 -8.20
CA ALA A 126 1.79 1.31 -8.33
C ALA A 126 2.38 1.48 -6.92
N ASN A 127 3.60 0.98 -6.72
CA ASN A 127 4.20 0.91 -5.39
C ASN A 127 5.72 1.06 -5.44
N GLY A 128 6.31 1.28 -4.27
CA GLY A 128 7.75 1.32 -4.07
C GLY A 128 8.09 1.52 -2.61
N LEU A 129 9.38 1.65 -2.33
CA LEU A 129 9.90 2.09 -1.05
C LEU A 129 10.18 3.59 -1.10
N CYS A 130 9.93 4.24 0.03
CA CYS A 130 10.51 5.54 0.38
C CYS A 130 11.29 5.39 1.68
N PHE A 131 12.11 6.37 2.01
CA PHE A 131 13.02 6.30 3.15
C PHE A 131 12.93 7.57 3.97
N PHE A 132 12.96 7.44 5.29
CA PHE A 132 13.14 8.58 6.18
C PHE A 132 14.61 9.06 6.17
N ASP A 133 14.89 10.21 6.77
CA ASP A 133 16.23 10.82 6.74
C ASP A 133 17.31 9.93 7.42
N ASP A 134 16.89 9.08 8.36
CA ASP A 134 17.73 8.06 9.01
C ASP A 134 18.02 6.83 8.13
N GLY A 135 17.33 6.71 6.98
CA GLY A 135 17.40 5.57 6.06
C GLY A 135 16.41 4.45 6.36
N THR A 136 15.53 4.60 7.36
CA THR A 136 14.47 3.63 7.65
C THR A 136 13.49 3.55 6.47
N PRO A 137 13.25 2.36 5.90
CA PRO A 137 12.36 2.22 4.77
C PRO A 137 10.88 2.21 5.20
N ALA A 138 10.00 2.74 4.35
CA ALA A 138 8.57 2.57 4.42
C ALA A 138 8.00 2.14 3.06
N TYR A 139 7.03 1.23 3.09
CA TYR A 139 6.33 0.83 1.87
C TYR A 139 5.31 1.91 1.47
N LEU A 140 5.35 2.30 0.20
CA LEU A 140 4.48 3.31 -0.39
C LEU A 140 3.66 2.67 -1.50
N THR A 141 2.36 2.94 -1.50
CA THR A 141 1.47 2.54 -2.59
C THR A 141 0.56 3.68 -3.01
N LYS A 142 0.40 3.86 -4.32
CA LYS A 142 -0.53 4.83 -4.88
C LYS A 142 -1.95 4.34 -4.71
N ARG A 143 -2.83 5.23 -4.26
CA ARG A 143 -4.25 4.93 -4.12
C ARG A 143 -4.91 4.82 -5.49
N PHE A 144 -5.52 3.67 -5.75
CA PHE A 144 -6.33 3.42 -6.94
C PHE A 144 -7.82 3.79 -6.72
N ASP A 145 -8.19 4.16 -5.51
CA ASP A 145 -9.54 4.64 -5.16
C ASP A 145 -9.70 6.16 -5.29
N VAL A 146 -8.65 6.89 -5.67
CA VAL A 146 -8.62 8.35 -5.79
C VAL A 146 -8.40 8.75 -7.24
N HIS A 147 -9.14 9.75 -7.72
CA HIS A 147 -8.98 10.36 -9.03
C HIS A 147 -9.09 11.89 -8.93
N SER A 148 -8.85 12.61 -10.04
CA SER A 148 -8.82 14.08 -10.10
C SER A 148 -10.09 14.79 -9.62
N HIS A 149 -11.22 14.09 -9.56
CA HIS A 149 -12.54 14.65 -9.22
C HIS A 149 -13.15 14.05 -7.95
N GLY A 150 -12.42 13.19 -7.23
CA GLY A 150 -12.94 12.55 -6.03
C GLY A 150 -12.44 11.13 -5.82
N LYS A 151 -13.31 10.29 -5.25
CA LYS A 151 -12.97 8.93 -4.84
C LYS A 151 -13.98 7.94 -5.40
N TYR A 152 -13.48 6.80 -5.84
CA TYR A 152 -14.30 5.65 -6.15
C TYR A 152 -14.83 5.01 -4.86
N LYS A 153 -16.10 4.60 -4.87
CA LYS A 153 -16.64 3.75 -3.81
C LYS A 153 -15.98 2.37 -3.91
N GLN A 154 -15.53 1.84 -2.78
CA GLN A 154 -14.91 0.53 -2.69
C GLN A 154 -15.50 -0.24 -1.51
N GLU A 155 -15.72 -1.53 -1.72
CA GLU A 155 -16.17 -2.47 -0.71
C GLU A 155 -15.27 -3.71 -0.77
N ASP A 156 -14.98 -4.31 0.39
CA ASP A 156 -14.29 -5.59 0.44
C ASP A 156 -15.27 -6.77 0.36
N PHE A 157 -14.78 -7.98 0.11
CA PHE A 157 -15.65 -9.17 0.00
C PHE A 157 -16.45 -9.43 1.27
N ALA A 158 -15.89 -9.12 2.45
CA ALA A 158 -16.60 -9.35 3.70
C ALA A 158 -17.81 -8.39 3.80
N ALA A 159 -17.65 -7.12 3.44
CA ALA A 159 -18.75 -6.16 3.38
C ALA A 159 -19.82 -6.58 2.36
N LEU A 160 -19.42 -7.01 1.16
CA LEU A 160 -20.36 -7.46 0.11
C LEU A 160 -21.12 -8.74 0.48
N LEU A 161 -20.50 -9.60 1.30
CA LEU A 161 -21.14 -10.79 1.88
C LEU A 161 -21.92 -10.50 3.17
N GLY A 162 -21.91 -9.24 3.64
CA GLY A 162 -22.62 -8.82 4.85
C GLY A 162 -21.95 -9.26 6.15
N TYR A 163 -20.66 -9.63 6.14
CA TYR A 163 -19.92 -10.03 7.33
C TYR A 163 -19.25 -8.85 8.03
N SER A 164 -19.42 -8.82 9.35
CA SER A 164 -18.78 -7.88 10.27
C SER A 164 -18.21 -8.62 11.49
N LYS A 165 -17.54 -7.89 12.38
CA LYS A 165 -17.13 -8.45 13.68
C LYS A 165 -18.32 -8.92 14.51
N ASP A 166 -19.46 -8.24 14.40
CA ASP A 166 -20.64 -8.49 15.24
C ASP A 166 -21.36 -9.79 14.86
N ASN A 167 -21.47 -10.08 13.56
CA ASN A 167 -22.15 -11.29 13.08
C ASN A 167 -21.18 -12.44 12.72
N GLY A 168 -19.93 -12.12 12.40
CA GLY A 168 -18.94 -13.06 11.92
C GLY A 168 -17.87 -13.44 12.93
N GLY A 169 -17.83 -12.75 14.08
CA GLY A 169 -16.79 -12.87 15.10
C GLY A 169 -15.48 -12.16 14.72
N ILE A 170 -14.50 -12.16 15.61
CA ILE A 170 -13.22 -11.43 15.42
C ILE A 170 -12.43 -11.90 14.18
N ASN A 171 -12.60 -13.17 13.79
CA ASN A 171 -11.91 -13.81 12.67
C ASN A 171 -12.78 -13.92 11.41
N TYR A 172 -13.85 -13.14 11.30
CA TYR A 172 -14.82 -13.24 10.19
C TYR A 172 -14.16 -13.21 8.80
N LYS A 173 -13.10 -12.40 8.63
CA LYS A 173 -12.34 -12.28 7.38
C LYS A 173 -11.69 -13.58 6.90
N TYR A 174 -11.44 -14.52 7.81
CA TYR A 174 -10.79 -15.81 7.51
C TYR A 174 -11.75 -17.00 7.61
N ALA A 175 -12.73 -16.91 8.51
CA ALA A 175 -13.55 -18.05 8.89
C ALA A 175 -14.91 -18.13 8.16
N LYS A 176 -15.33 -17.06 7.47
CA LYS A 176 -16.72 -16.94 6.99
C LYS A 176 -16.90 -16.97 5.48
N ALA A 177 -15.83 -16.85 4.70
CA ALA A 177 -15.92 -16.85 3.25
C ALA A 177 -14.85 -17.74 2.62
N SER A 178 -15.27 -18.52 1.64
CA SER A 178 -14.43 -19.29 0.75
C SER A 178 -14.11 -18.51 -0.53
N TYR A 179 -13.09 -18.94 -1.26
CA TYR A 179 -12.81 -18.41 -2.59
C TYR A 179 -13.97 -18.61 -3.58
N GLU A 180 -14.74 -19.69 -3.42
CA GLU A 180 -15.93 -19.95 -4.25
C GLU A 180 -17.02 -18.90 -4.01
N GLU A 181 -17.29 -18.55 -2.75
CA GLU A 181 -18.25 -17.50 -2.39
C GLU A 181 -17.79 -16.13 -2.91
N CYS A 182 -16.49 -15.81 -2.81
CA CYS A 182 -15.93 -14.60 -3.40
C CYS A 182 -16.13 -14.57 -4.94
N ALA A 183 -15.96 -15.70 -5.62
CA ALA A 183 -16.25 -15.79 -7.06
C ALA A 183 -17.74 -15.58 -7.36
N GLY A 184 -18.64 -16.02 -6.47
CA GLY A 184 -20.07 -15.71 -6.51
C GLY A 184 -20.37 -14.21 -6.45
N VAL A 185 -19.69 -13.49 -5.55
CA VAL A 185 -19.79 -12.01 -5.46
C VAL A 185 -19.34 -11.35 -6.76
N ILE A 186 -18.23 -11.80 -7.35
CA ILE A 186 -17.76 -11.28 -8.64
C ILE A 186 -18.83 -11.51 -9.73
N ARG A 187 -19.41 -12.71 -9.82
CA ARG A 187 -20.50 -13.00 -10.78
C ARG A 187 -21.70 -12.08 -10.63
N GLN A 188 -22.04 -11.73 -9.39
CA GLN A 188 -23.20 -10.90 -9.09
C GLN A 188 -23.01 -9.43 -9.44
N TYR A 189 -21.86 -8.84 -9.10
CA TYR A 189 -21.68 -7.38 -9.15
C TYR A 189 -20.81 -6.88 -10.30
N VAL A 190 -20.02 -7.75 -10.93
CA VAL A 190 -19.09 -7.35 -11.98
C VAL A 190 -19.64 -7.66 -13.36
N LYS A 191 -19.75 -6.63 -14.21
CA LYS A 191 -20.26 -6.78 -15.59
C LYS A 191 -19.45 -7.77 -16.43
N ALA A 192 -18.11 -7.70 -16.35
CA ALA A 192 -17.19 -8.59 -17.05
C ALA A 192 -16.75 -9.78 -16.17
N SER A 193 -17.70 -10.39 -15.46
CA SER A 193 -17.42 -11.38 -14.40
C SER A 193 -16.49 -12.53 -14.82
N LEU A 194 -16.61 -13.07 -16.03
CA LEU A 194 -15.73 -14.16 -16.50
C LEU A 194 -14.26 -13.73 -16.58
N VAL A 195 -13.98 -12.48 -16.98
CA VAL A 195 -12.63 -11.93 -17.03
C VAL A 195 -12.08 -11.76 -15.62
N ASP A 196 -12.89 -11.21 -14.71
CA ASP A 196 -12.45 -10.94 -13.34
C ASP A 196 -12.38 -12.20 -12.46
N ILE A 197 -13.18 -13.23 -12.74
CA ILE A 197 -13.02 -14.56 -12.12
C ILE A 197 -11.68 -15.17 -12.54
N ARG A 198 -11.30 -15.06 -13.82
CA ARG A 198 -9.99 -15.54 -14.29
C ARG A 198 -8.85 -14.78 -13.59
N ARG A 199 -8.96 -13.46 -13.45
CA ARG A 199 -7.98 -12.64 -12.71
C ARG A 199 -7.91 -13.04 -11.24
N PHE A 200 -9.07 -13.23 -10.60
CA PHE A 200 -9.16 -13.67 -9.21
C PHE A 200 -8.55 -15.05 -8.99
N TYR A 201 -8.81 -16.01 -9.89
CA TYR A 201 -8.18 -17.33 -9.82
C TYR A 201 -6.66 -17.24 -9.95
N ARG A 202 -6.14 -16.36 -10.82
CA ARG A 202 -4.68 -16.13 -10.91
C ARG A 202 -4.11 -15.54 -9.63
N LEU A 203 -4.85 -14.65 -8.95
CA LEU A 203 -4.45 -14.15 -7.63
C LEU A 203 -4.39 -15.28 -6.59
N ILE A 204 -5.37 -16.19 -6.57
CA ILE A 204 -5.36 -17.34 -5.66
C ILE A 204 -4.11 -18.20 -5.90
N LEU A 205 -3.82 -18.54 -7.15
CA LEU A 205 -2.65 -19.35 -7.50
C LEU A 205 -1.32 -18.65 -7.16
N PHE A 206 -1.25 -17.34 -7.31
CA PHE A 206 -0.05 -16.58 -6.94
C PHE A 206 0.22 -16.58 -5.43
N ASN A 207 -0.83 -16.67 -4.60
CA ASN A 207 -0.74 -16.64 -3.14
C ASN A 207 -0.72 -18.02 -2.48
N PHE A 208 -0.72 -19.12 -3.25
CA PHE A 208 -0.66 -20.49 -2.75
C PHE A 208 0.80 -20.93 -2.58
#